data_AF-A0A351IQV7-F1
#
_entry.id   AF-A0A351IQV7-F1
#
_cell.length_a   1.000
_cell.length_b   1.000
_cell.length_c   1.000
_cell.angle_alpha   90.00
_cell.angle_beta   90.00
_cell.angle_gamma   90.00
#
_symmetry.space_group_name_H-M   'P 1'
#
loop_
_entity.id
_entity.type
_entity.pdbx_description
1 polymer ?
#
loop_
_entity_poly.entity_id
_entity_poly.type
_entity_poly.pdbx_seq_one_letter_code
_entity_poly.pdbx_strand_id
1 'polypeptide(L)' 'MRELFPEGESYQDVQERMANFLEFLKQNYNGKSVAIVAHQAPQLALDVLLKGKTWGQAFVEDWRNNRAWQPEWDYLLE' A
#
# COMPACT_ATOMS: atom_id res chain seq x y z
N MET A 1 -12.03 -6.33 -16.18
CA MET A 1 -13.32 -6.45 -15.46
C MET A 1 -12.97 -6.57 -13.99
N ARG A 2 -13.41 -5.65 -13.13
CA ARG A 2 -13.14 -5.69 -11.68
C ARG A 2 -13.92 -6.90 -11.14
N GLU A 3 -13.22 -7.94 -10.70
CA GLU A 3 -13.87 -9.13 -10.13
C GLU A 3 -14.31 -8.76 -8.72
N LEU A 4 -15.62 -8.65 -8.52
CA LEU A 4 -16.19 -8.27 -7.23
C LEU A 4 -16.28 -9.51 -6.36
N PHE A 5 -15.57 -9.52 -5.25
CA PHE A 5 -15.76 -10.51 -4.20
C PHE A 5 -17.00 -10.12 -3.41
N PRO A 6 -18.03 -10.99 -3.29
CA PRO A 6 -19.21 -10.68 -2.48
C PRO A 6 -18.78 -10.31 -1.06
N GLU A 7 -19.17 -9.12 -0.61
CA GLU A 7 -18.88 -8.59 0.74
C GLU A 7 -17.39 -8.39 1.09
N GLY A 8 -16.48 -8.49 0.11
CA GLY A 8 -15.03 -8.36 0.29
C GLY A 8 -14.39 -7.25 -0.56
N GLU A 9 -13.19 -6.86 -0.18
CA GLU A 9 -12.32 -5.96 -0.97
C GLU A 9 -11.30 -6.80 -1.79
N SER A 10 -11.18 -6.51 -3.08
CA SER A 10 -10.04 -6.91 -3.90
C SER A 10 -8.80 -6.04 -3.59
N TYR A 11 -7.62 -6.47 -4.05
CA TYR A 11 -6.40 -5.65 -3.94
C TYR A 11 -6.53 -4.31 -4.67
N GLN A 12 -7.28 -4.27 -5.77
CA GLN A 12 -7.59 -3.04 -6.50
C GLN A 12 -8.49 -2.10 -5.68
N ASP A 13 -9.45 -2.64 -4.90
CA ASP A 13 -10.27 -1.85 -3.97
C ASP A 13 -9.40 -1.23 -2.87
N VAL A 14 -8.51 -2.04 -2.27
CA VAL A 14 -7.55 -1.55 -1.28
C VAL A 14 -6.62 -0.50 -1.89
N GLN A 15 -6.16 -0.67 -3.13
CA GLN A 15 -5.33 0.33 -3.81
C GLN A 15 -6.03 1.68 -3.92
N GLU A 16 -7.29 1.68 -4.36
CA GLU A 16 -8.08 2.90 -4.51
C GLU A 16 -8.29 3.59 -3.16
N ARG A 17 -8.60 2.81 -2.11
CA ARG A 17 -8.73 3.34 -0.74
C ARG A 17 -7.42 3.91 -0.19
N MET A 18 -6.29 3.25 -0.46
CA MET A 18 -4.98 3.74 -0.06
C MET A 18 -4.56 4.98 -0.85
N ALA A 19 -4.88 5.09 -2.14
CA ALA A 19 -4.64 6.30 -2.92
C ALA A 19 -5.42 7.50 -2.35
N ASN A 20 -6.70 7.30 -2.02
CA ASN A 20 -7.51 8.34 -1.36
C ASN A 20 -6.94 8.73 0.01
N PHE A 21 -6.44 7.76 0.78
CA PHE A 21 -5.77 8.03 2.06
C PHE A 21 -4.47 8.83 1.90
N LEU A 22 -3.65 8.52 0.88
CA LEU A 22 -2.43 9.28 0.58
C LEU A 22 -2.76 10.72 0.17
N GLU A 23 -3.80 10.95 -0.63
CA GLU A 23 -4.26 12.31 -0.96
C GLU A 23 -4.70 13.07 0.29
N PHE A 24 -5.45 12.41 1.19
CA PHE A 24 -5.81 12.98 2.49
C PHE A 24 -4.57 13.34 3.32
N LEU A 25 -3.54 12.47 3.36
CA LEU A 25 -2.30 12.76 4.08
C LEU A 25 -1.55 13.95 3.46
N LYS A 26 -1.46 14.01 2.13
CA LYS A 26 -0.81 15.13 1.42
C LYS A 26 -1.51 16.44 1.71
N GLN A 27 -2.84 16.48 1.71
CA GLN A 27 -3.59 17.71 1.97
C GLN A 27 -3.47 18.19 3.43
N ASN A 28 -3.46 17.27 4.40
CA ASN A 28 -3.62 17.62 5.82
C ASN A 28 -2.31 17.55 6.64
N TYR A 29 -1.31 16.83 6.13
CA TYR A 29 -0.07 16.52 6.84
C TYR A 29 1.18 16.72 5.96
N ASN A 30 1.10 17.54 4.90
CA ASN A 30 2.25 17.83 4.04
C ASN A 30 3.48 18.27 4.85
N GLY A 31 4.66 17.75 4.49
CA GLY A 31 5.94 18.05 5.15
C GLY A 31 6.09 17.45 6.56
N LYS A 32 5.15 16.62 7.03
CA LYS A 32 5.27 15.89 8.31
C LYS A 32 5.63 14.42 8.07
N SER A 33 6.24 13.80 9.08
CA SER A 33 6.42 12.34 9.14
C SER A 33 5.16 11.69 9.72
N VAL A 34 4.59 10.70 9.03
CA VAL A 34 3.40 9.97 9.45
C VAL A 34 3.74 8.49 9.56
N ALA A 35 3.50 7.89 10.73
CA ALA A 35 3.61 6.44 10.92
C ALA A 35 2.27 5.76 10.61
N ILE A 36 2.30 4.70 9.80
CA ILE A 36 1.11 3.92 9.43
C ILE A 36 1.26 2.51 9.99
N VAL A 37 0.29 2.05 10.79
CA VAL A 37 0.21 0.67 11.28
C VAL A 37 -0.95 -0.03 10.57
N ALA A 38 -0.65 -1.02 9.75
CA ALA A 38 -1.64 -1.68 8.90
C ALA A 38 -1.26 -3.15 8.58
N HIS A 39 -2.15 -3.82 7.85
CA HIS A 39 -1.96 -5.20 7.40
C HIS A 39 -1.21 -5.28 6.04
N GLN A 40 -1.02 -6.50 5.53
CA GLN A 40 -0.30 -6.79 4.29
C GLN A 40 -0.84 -6.04 3.07
N ALA A 41 -2.16 -6.11 2.80
CA ALA A 41 -2.73 -5.51 1.59
C ALA A 41 -2.51 -3.99 1.50
N PRO A 42 -2.72 -3.19 2.58
CA PRO A 42 -2.30 -1.79 2.61
C PRO A 42 -0.81 -1.57 2.35
N GLN A 43 0.08 -2.37 2.95
CA GLN A 43 1.53 -2.25 2.73
C GLN A 43 1.91 -2.48 1.26
N LEU A 44 1.38 -3.54 0.63
CA LEU A 44 1.64 -3.83 -0.78
C LEU A 44 1.05 -2.76 -1.71
N ALA A 45 -0.11 -2.20 -1.36
CA ALA A 45 -0.68 -1.07 -2.09
C ALA A 45 0.24 0.17 -2.05
N LEU A 46 0.93 0.44 -0.94
CA LEU A 46 1.93 1.51 -0.87
C LEU A 46 3.13 1.25 -1.78
N ASP A 47 3.60 0.00 -1.86
CA ASP A 47 4.67 -0.38 -2.81
C ASP A 47 4.24 -0.16 -4.27
N VAL A 48 2.99 -0.47 -4.61
CA VAL A 48 2.45 -0.21 -5.97
C VAL A 48 2.33 1.29 -6.24
N LEU A 49 1.71 2.04 -5.32
CA LEU A 49 1.39 3.45 -5.51
C LEU A 49 2.62 4.37 -5.45
N LEU A 50 3.54 4.14 -4.51
CA LEU A 50 4.63 5.06 -4.19
C LEU A 50 5.99 4.60 -4.72
N LYS A 51 6.17 3.30 -5.02
CA LYS A 51 7.39 2.78 -5.65
C LYS A 51 7.17 2.37 -7.11
N GLY A 52 5.97 2.56 -7.65
CA GLY A 52 5.64 2.27 -9.04
C GLY A 52 5.69 0.77 -9.39
N LYS A 53 5.62 -0.12 -8.41
CA LYS A 53 5.62 -1.57 -8.66
C LYS A 53 4.31 -2.00 -9.34
N THR A 54 4.39 -3.03 -10.16
CA THR A 54 3.17 -3.77 -10.55
C THR A 54 2.69 -4.64 -9.38
N TRP A 55 1.41 -5.00 -9.35
CA TRP A 55 0.88 -5.97 -8.36
C TRP A 55 1.64 -7.30 -8.39
N GLY A 56 1.98 -7.80 -9.58
CA GLY A 56 2.77 -9.03 -9.72
C GLY A 56 4.13 -8.94 -9.04
N GLN A 57 4.84 -7.83 -9.23
CA GLN A 57 6.11 -7.57 -8.53
C GLN A 57 5.91 -7.43 -7.03
N ALA A 58 4.89 -6.68 -6.58
CA ALA A 58 4.60 -6.49 -5.16
C ALA A 58 4.34 -7.84 -4.46
N PHE A 59 3.63 -8.77 -5.10
CA PHE A 59 3.42 -10.12 -4.56
C PHE A 59 4.67 -10.98 -4.55
N VAL A 60 5.47 -10.96 -5.62
CA VAL A 60 6.71 -11.75 -5.69
C VAL A 60 7.73 -11.27 -4.65
N GLU A 61 7.84 -9.96 -4.49
CA GLU A 61 8.81 -9.31 -3.60
C GLU A 61 8.32 -9.11 -2.15
N ASP A 62 7.11 -9.58 -1.81
CA ASP A 62 6.61 -9.49 -0.43
C ASP A 62 7.59 -10.21 0.52
N TRP A 63 8.12 -9.46 1.48
CA TRP A 63 9.07 -9.95 2.47
C TRP A 63 8.54 -11.15 3.28
N ARG A 64 7.21 -11.32 3.33
CA ARG A 64 6.57 -12.47 3.98
C ARG A 64 6.92 -13.79 3.28
N ASN A 65 7.18 -13.77 1.98
CA ASN A 65 7.53 -14.97 1.20
C ASN A 65 8.91 -15.52 1.55
N ASN A 66 9.88 -14.63 1.81
CA ASN A 66 11.26 -14.98 2.13
C ASN A 66 11.62 -14.76 3.61
N ARG A 67 10.64 -14.37 4.44
CA ARG A 67 10.79 -14.06 5.87
C ARG A 67 11.83 -12.97 6.15
N ALA A 68 12.04 -12.04 5.21
CA ALA A 68 12.97 -10.91 5.36
C ALA A 68 12.31 -9.74 6.11
N TRP A 69 11.76 -10.02 7.29
CA TRP A 69 11.17 -8.98 8.13
C TRP A 69 12.20 -7.92 8.50
N GLN A 70 11.76 -6.66 8.55
CA GLN A 70 12.54 -5.54 9.04
C GLN A 70 11.66 -4.64 9.92
N PRO A 71 12.25 -3.76 10.75
CA PRO A 71 11.51 -2.94 11.71
C PRO A 71 10.47 -2.01 11.07
N GLU A 72 10.77 -1.49 9.88
CA GLU A 72 9.94 -0.49 9.20
C GLU A 72 10.11 -0.50 7.68
N TRP A 73 9.22 0.19 6.99
CA TRP A 73 9.29 0.45 5.55
C TRP A 73 9.02 1.92 5.30
N ASP A 74 9.99 2.60 4.69
CA ASP A 74 9.87 4.01 4.34
C ASP A 74 9.29 4.22 2.95
N TYR A 75 8.50 5.29 2.85
CA TYR A 75 7.85 5.72 1.62
C TYR A 75 7.92 7.25 1.54
N LEU A 76 8.23 7.75 0.35
CA LEU A 76 8.15 9.19 0.06
C LEU A 76 6.82 9.47 -0.64
N LEU A 77 6.07 10.44 -0.11
CA LEU A 77 4.86 10.98 -0.72
C LEU A 77 5.17 12.41 -1.18
N GLU A 78 5.34 12.58 -2.49
CA GLU A 78 5.55 13.89 -3.15
C GLU A 78 4.23 14.60 -3.44
#